data_AF-A0A7S3MG28-F1
#
_entry.id   AF-A0A7S3MG28-F1
#
_cell.length_a   1.000
_cell.length_b   1.000
_cell.length_c   1.000
_cell.angle_alpha   90.00
_cell.angle_beta   90.00
_cell.angle_gamma   90.00
#
_symmetry.space_group_name_H-M   'P 1'
#
loop_
_entity.id
_entity.type
_entity.pdbx_description
1 polymer ?
#
loop_
_entity_poly.entity_id
_entity_poly.type
_entity_poly.pdbx_seq_one_letter_code
_entity_poly.pdbx_strand_id
1 'polypeptide(L)'
;QKELFALSKSQAEVDKLRSEEKAIFVESSAELDTGLKGIKLALQVLKEYYATEGAHGKSEGSSGGIIGLLEMCESNFSKNLAEITSEEESAVAAYGEGTKENSIQKVAKEGDVKYKTKEAKALDKTASELKADHDGLQEELDAVLEYLVQIKAECTVVPETYEEKHRRRTAEIEGLKQALDALGEPS
;
A
#
# COMPACT_ATOMS: atom_id res chain seq x y z
N GLN A 1 -3.55 -0.23 0.35
CA GLN A 1 -4.45 -1.39 0.57
C GLN A 1 -4.67 -2.22 -0.70
N LYS A 2 -5.09 -1.64 -1.84
CA LYS A 2 -5.26 -2.39 -3.12
C LYS A 2 -4.00 -3.16 -3.55
N GLU A 3 -2.84 -2.53 -3.47
CA GLU A 3 -1.56 -3.17 -3.82
C GLU A 3 -1.16 -4.30 -2.87
N LEU A 4 -1.45 -4.17 -1.56
CA LEU A 4 -1.22 -5.23 -0.58
C LEU A 4 -2.09 -6.46 -0.88
N PHE A 5 -3.34 -6.23 -1.28
CA PHE A 5 -4.24 -7.29 -1.70
C PHE A 5 -3.73 -7.98 -2.98
N ALA A 6 -3.33 -7.21 -3.99
CA ALA A 6 -2.76 -7.74 -5.23
C ALA A 6 -1.50 -8.58 -4.96
N LEU A 7 -0.61 -8.09 -4.10
CA LEU A 7 0.60 -8.79 -3.68
C LEU A 7 0.28 -10.11 -2.96
N SER A 8 -0.67 -10.09 -2.03
CA SER A 8 -1.11 -11.31 -1.34
C SER A 8 -1.73 -12.34 -2.29
N LYS A 9 -2.50 -11.89 -3.28
CA LYS A 9 -3.10 -12.76 -4.29
C LYS A 9 -2.02 -13.40 -5.17
N SER A 10 -1.08 -12.58 -5.65
CA SER A 10 0.04 -13.05 -6.47
C SER A 10 0.90 -14.05 -5.71
N GLN A 11 1.19 -13.82 -4.42
CA GLN A 11 1.92 -14.80 -3.60
C GLN A 11 1.17 -16.12 -3.51
N ALA A 12 -0.15 -16.11 -3.30
CA ALA A 12 -0.94 -17.35 -3.24
C ALA A 12 -0.92 -18.13 -4.57
N GLU A 13 -0.91 -17.44 -5.70
CA GLU A 13 -0.79 -18.06 -7.03
C GLU A 13 0.60 -18.70 -7.21
N VAL A 14 1.65 -18.00 -6.79
CA VAL A 14 3.04 -18.51 -6.82
C VAL A 14 3.23 -19.71 -5.90
N ASP A 15 2.68 -19.67 -4.68
CA ASP A 15 2.72 -20.79 -3.73
C ASP A 15 2.02 -22.04 -4.29
N LYS A 16 0.90 -21.84 -4.97
CA LYS A 16 0.16 -22.91 -5.62
C LYS A 16 0.97 -23.54 -6.76
N LEU A 17 1.52 -22.71 -7.65
CA LEU A 17 2.37 -23.19 -8.76
C LEU A 17 3.58 -23.97 -8.24
N ARG A 18 4.26 -23.47 -7.20
CA ARG A 18 5.38 -24.16 -6.57
C ARG A 18 5.00 -25.53 -6.01
N SER A 19 3.81 -25.65 -5.42
CA SER A 19 3.31 -26.94 -4.94
C SER A 19 3.04 -27.92 -6.08
N GLU A 20 2.47 -27.45 -7.19
CA GLU A 20 2.17 -28.27 -8.37
C GLU A 20 3.46 -28.73 -9.06
N GLU A 21 4.38 -27.80 -9.33
CA GLU A 21 5.70 -28.09 -9.91
C GLU A 21 6.50 -29.08 -9.06
N LYS A 22 6.51 -28.90 -7.74
CA LYS A 22 7.19 -29.84 -6.82
C LYS A 22 6.62 -31.25 -6.92
N ALA A 23 5.29 -31.37 -6.98
CA ALA A 23 4.63 -32.67 -7.08
C ALA A 23 5.03 -33.38 -8.39
N ILE A 24 5.00 -32.64 -9.51
CA ILE A 24 5.40 -33.16 -10.83
C ILE A 24 6.86 -33.58 -10.84
N PHE A 25 7.76 -32.78 -10.25
CA PHE A 25 9.18 -33.13 -10.16
C PHE A 25 9.41 -34.41 -9.35
N VAL A 26 8.77 -34.54 -8.18
CA VAL A 26 8.93 -35.72 -7.31
C VAL A 26 8.47 -37.00 -8.03
N GLU A 27 7.35 -36.95 -8.74
CA GLU A 27 6.86 -38.08 -9.52
C GLU A 27 7.80 -38.40 -10.69
N SER A 28 8.11 -37.40 -11.53
CA SER A 28 8.92 -37.59 -12.74
C SER A 28 10.35 -38.05 -12.44
N SER A 29 10.98 -37.49 -11.40
CA SER A 29 12.34 -37.87 -10.99
C SER A 29 12.39 -39.30 -10.45
N ALA A 30 11.37 -39.73 -9.71
CA ALA A 30 11.29 -41.11 -9.20
C ALA A 30 11.08 -42.14 -10.33
N GLU A 31 10.24 -41.82 -11.32
CA GLU A 31 10.03 -42.66 -12.49
C GLU A 31 11.29 -42.79 -13.35
N LEU A 32 11.96 -41.66 -13.62
CA LEU A 32 13.21 -41.64 -14.38
C LEU A 32 14.33 -42.41 -13.67
N ASP A 33 14.49 -42.24 -12.35
CA ASP A 33 15.48 -42.97 -11.57
C ASP A 33 15.20 -44.49 -11.56
N THR A 34 13.94 -44.88 -11.41
CA THR A 34 13.52 -46.29 -11.47
C THR A 34 13.77 -46.89 -12.85
N GLY A 35 13.38 -46.19 -13.91
CA GLY A 35 13.59 -46.62 -15.30
C GLY A 35 15.08 -46.76 -15.62
N LEU A 36 15.91 -45.82 -15.15
CA LEU A 36 17.34 -45.82 -15.34
C LEU A 36 18.03 -47.00 -14.62
N LYS A 37 17.60 -47.32 -13.39
CA LYS A 37 18.03 -48.55 -12.69
C LYS A 37 17.65 -49.81 -13.45
N GLY A 38 16.42 -49.87 -13.99
CA GLY A 38 15.95 -51.00 -14.80
C GLY A 38 16.77 -51.19 -16.08
N ILE A 39 17.05 -50.10 -16.81
CA ILE A 39 17.87 -50.14 -18.03
C ILE A 39 19.30 -50.59 -17.70
N LYS A 40 19.90 -50.06 -16.63
CA LYS A 40 21.25 -50.47 -16.19
C LYS A 40 21.32 -51.97 -15.87
N LEU A 41 20.33 -52.51 -15.17
CA LEU A 41 20.27 -53.93 -14.86
C LEU A 41 20.12 -54.78 -16.14
N ALA A 42 19.24 -54.36 -17.07
CA ALA A 42 19.06 -55.04 -18.34
C ALA A 42 20.35 -55.04 -19.18
N LEU A 43 21.05 -53.90 -19.25
CA LEU A 43 22.34 -53.78 -19.91
C LEU A 43 23.39 -54.70 -19.29
N GLN A 44 23.45 -54.79 -17.96
CA GLN A 44 24.37 -55.69 -17.27
C GLN A 44 24.11 -57.15 -17.65
N VAL A 45 22.86 -57.62 -17.53
CA VAL A 45 22.47 -59.00 -17.84
C VAL A 45 22.75 -59.34 -19.31
N LEU A 46 22.44 -58.44 -20.24
CA LEU A 46 22.69 -58.65 -21.67
C LEU A 46 24.20 -58.71 -21.96
N LYS A 47 24.99 -57.81 -21.36
CA LYS A 47 26.46 -57.81 -21.52
C LYS A 47 27.07 -59.11 -20.98
N GLU A 48 26.62 -59.59 -19.82
CA GLU A 48 27.05 -60.87 -19.24
C GLU A 48 26.68 -62.05 -20.16
N TYR A 49 25.42 -62.14 -20.59
CA TYR A 49 24.93 -63.21 -21.46
C TYR A 49 25.70 -63.32 -22.78
N TYR A 50 25.91 -62.18 -23.47
CA TYR A 50 26.65 -62.17 -24.72
C TYR A 50 28.16 -62.36 -24.55
N ALA A 51 28.71 -62.09 -23.36
CA ALA A 51 30.11 -62.37 -23.02
C ALA A 51 30.37 -63.85 -22.73
N THR A 52 29.39 -64.60 -22.19
CA THR A 52 29.56 -66.00 -21.77
C THR A 52 28.98 -67.03 -22.75
N GLU A 53 27.86 -66.75 -23.42
CA GLU A 53 27.11 -67.75 -24.20
C GLU A 53 26.87 -67.39 -25.68
N GLY A 54 27.26 -66.19 -26.12
CA GLY A 54 27.03 -65.68 -27.48
C GLY A 54 27.79 -66.38 -28.62
N ALA A 55 28.61 -67.40 -28.32
CA ALA A 55 29.37 -68.16 -29.32
C ALA A 55 28.52 -69.21 -30.08
N HIS A 56 27.33 -69.57 -29.59
CA HIS A 56 26.46 -70.57 -30.22
C HIS A 56 25.40 -69.95 -31.14
N GLY A 57 25.83 -69.48 -32.32
CA GLY A 57 24.93 -69.17 -33.44
C GLY A 57 25.07 -67.74 -33.95
N LYS A 58 25.80 -67.61 -35.06
CA LYS A 58 26.06 -66.39 -35.83
C LYS A 58 24.87 -65.41 -35.88
N SER A 59 24.96 -64.35 -35.08
CA SER A 59 24.26 -63.06 -35.29
C SER A 59 25.02 -61.94 -34.59
N GLU A 60 26.31 -61.78 -34.91
CA GLU A 60 27.17 -60.70 -34.36
C GLU A 60 26.61 -59.29 -34.66
N GLY A 61 25.67 -59.14 -35.61
CA GLY A 61 25.03 -57.87 -35.94
C GLY A 61 23.77 -57.52 -35.13
N SER A 62 23.06 -58.48 -34.53
CA SER A 62 21.75 -58.23 -33.91
C SER A 62 21.82 -57.92 -32.40
N SER A 63 22.82 -58.44 -31.69
CA SER A 63 23.03 -58.20 -30.25
C SER A 63 23.60 -56.81 -29.96
N GLY A 64 24.44 -56.28 -30.85
CA GLY A 64 24.92 -54.89 -30.77
C GLY A 64 23.79 -53.86 -30.91
N GLY A 65 22.76 -54.18 -31.69
CA GLY A 65 21.60 -53.29 -31.90
C GLY A 65 20.73 -53.11 -30.65
N ILE A 66 20.42 -54.19 -29.93
CA ILE A 66 19.59 -54.11 -28.71
C ILE A 66 20.35 -53.43 -27.56
N ILE A 67 21.64 -53.73 -27.41
CA ILE A 67 22.50 -53.08 -26.40
C ILE A 67 22.63 -51.59 -26.72
N GLY A 68 22.92 -51.22 -27.97
CA GLY A 68 23.03 -49.83 -28.38
C GLY A 68 21.74 -49.03 -28.18
N LEU A 69 20.56 -49.64 -28.42
CA LEU A 69 19.27 -49.01 -28.14
C LEU A 69 19.08 -48.77 -26.64
N LEU A 70 19.42 -49.75 -25.79
CA LEU A 70 19.31 -49.61 -24.34
C LEU A 70 20.31 -48.59 -23.78
N GLU A 71 21.54 -48.51 -24.31
CA GLU A 71 22.52 -47.48 -23.95
C GLU A 71 22.05 -46.07 -24.37
N MET A 72 21.37 -45.95 -25.52
CA MET A 72 20.72 -44.70 -25.92
C MET A 72 19.60 -44.31 -24.95
N CYS A 73 18.75 -45.26 -24.54
CA CYS A 73 17.71 -45.03 -23.55
C CYS A 73 18.29 -44.64 -22.17
N GLU A 74 19.36 -45.30 -21.72
CA GLU A 74 20.07 -44.95 -20.48
C GLU A 74 20.58 -43.50 -20.54
N SER A 75 21.23 -43.13 -21.65
CA SER A 75 21.73 -41.77 -21.87
C SER A 75 20.59 -40.75 -21.84
N ASN A 76 19.49 -41.02 -22.52
CA ASN A 76 18.32 -40.12 -22.54
C ASN A 76 17.69 -39.97 -21.15
N PHE A 77 17.52 -41.06 -20.41
CA PHE A 77 16.93 -41.00 -19.07
C PHE A 77 17.85 -40.26 -18.09
N SER A 78 19.16 -40.48 -18.20
CA SER A 78 20.17 -39.77 -17.40
C SER A 78 20.15 -38.27 -17.69
N LYS A 79 20.06 -37.89 -18.97
CA LYS A 79 19.95 -36.48 -19.40
C LYS A 79 18.66 -35.85 -18.91
N ASN A 80 17.52 -36.49 -19.14
CA ASN A 80 16.22 -35.99 -18.67
C ASN A 80 16.22 -35.80 -17.16
N LEU A 81 16.75 -36.76 -16.38
CA LEU A 81 16.82 -36.65 -14.92
C LEU A 81 17.67 -35.45 -14.48
N ALA A 82 18.82 -35.24 -15.14
CA ALA A 82 19.68 -34.09 -14.86
C ALA A 82 19.00 -32.76 -15.22
N GLU A 83 18.32 -32.71 -16.37
CA GLU A 83 17.57 -31.53 -16.84
C GLU A 83 16.46 -31.16 -15.86
N ILE A 84 15.56 -32.08 -15.51
CA ILE A 84 14.46 -31.78 -14.59
C ILE A 84 14.96 -31.42 -13.18
N THR A 85 16.11 -31.97 -12.75
CA THR A 85 16.71 -31.63 -11.45
C THR A 85 17.27 -30.21 -11.47
N SER A 86 17.96 -29.84 -12.55
CA SER A 86 18.45 -28.47 -12.72
C SER A 86 17.32 -27.45 -12.83
N GLU A 87 16.22 -27.81 -13.49
CA GLU A 87 15.02 -26.98 -13.57
C GLU A 87 14.35 -26.81 -12.20
N GLU A 88 14.21 -27.89 -11.43
CA GLU A 88 13.68 -27.84 -10.06
C GLU A 88 14.52 -26.96 -9.14
N GLU A 89 15.85 -27.10 -9.16
CA GLU A 89 16.74 -26.27 -8.34
C GLU A 89 16.57 -24.78 -8.68
N SER A 90 16.46 -24.48 -9.97
CA SER A 90 16.22 -23.10 -10.46
C SER A 90 14.86 -22.58 -10.03
N ALA A 91 13.81 -23.41 -10.14
CA ALA A 91 12.45 -23.05 -9.72
C ALA A 91 12.36 -22.81 -8.21
N VAL A 92 13.00 -23.66 -7.39
CA VAL A 92 13.07 -23.49 -5.93
C VAL A 92 13.81 -22.21 -5.55
N ALA A 93 14.93 -21.91 -6.21
CA ALA A 93 15.69 -20.69 -5.98
C ALA A 93 14.86 -19.44 -6.34
N ALA A 94 14.25 -19.41 -7.53
CA ALA A 94 13.43 -18.29 -7.99
C ALA A 94 12.20 -18.07 -7.08
N TYR A 95 11.54 -19.14 -6.66
CA TYR A 95 10.44 -19.08 -5.70
C TYR A 95 10.89 -18.49 -4.35
N GLY A 96 12.04 -18.95 -3.84
CA GLY A 96 12.60 -18.47 -2.58
C GLY A 96 12.95 -16.98 -2.61
N GLU A 97 13.60 -16.54 -3.69
CA GLU A 97 13.93 -15.13 -3.90
C GLU A 97 12.68 -14.26 -4.04
N GLY A 98 11.75 -14.65 -4.92
CA GLY A 98 10.51 -13.91 -5.14
C GLY A 98 9.63 -13.81 -3.90
N THR A 99 9.52 -14.90 -3.13
CA THR A 99 8.76 -14.91 -1.87
C THR A 99 9.38 -13.99 -0.81
N LYS A 100 10.72 -13.96 -0.73
CA LYS A 100 11.44 -13.06 0.16
C LYS A 100 11.22 -11.60 -0.23
N GLU A 101 11.32 -11.29 -1.52
CA GLU A 101 11.09 -9.94 -2.02
C GLU A 101 9.64 -9.49 -1.74
N ASN A 102 8.66 -10.34 -2.03
CA ASN A 102 7.25 -10.08 -1.75
C ASN A 102 7.00 -9.83 -0.25
N SER A 103 7.67 -10.57 0.63
CA SER A 103 7.60 -10.34 2.09
C SER A 103 8.12 -8.95 2.49
N ILE A 104 9.26 -8.54 1.95
CA ILE A 104 9.85 -7.21 2.20
C ILE A 104 8.91 -6.11 1.68
N GLN A 105 8.42 -6.25 0.44
CA GLN A 105 7.48 -5.30 -0.15
C GLN A 105 6.19 -5.19 0.66
N LYS A 106 5.68 -6.31 1.18
CA LYS A 106 4.49 -6.32 2.05
C LYS A 106 4.71 -5.50 3.31
N VAL A 107 5.80 -5.73 4.03
CA VAL A 107 6.13 -5.00 5.26
C VAL A 107 6.27 -3.49 4.99
N ALA A 108 6.98 -3.11 3.93
CA ALA A 108 7.12 -1.72 3.53
C ALA A 108 5.78 -1.06 3.24
N LYS A 109 4.93 -1.70 2.42
CA LYS A 109 3.60 -1.18 2.06
C LYS A 109 2.64 -1.12 3.25
N GLU A 110 2.70 -2.06 4.19
CA GLU A 110 1.93 -2.00 5.44
C GLU A 110 2.36 -0.82 6.32
N GLY A 111 3.66 -0.57 6.41
CA GLY A 111 4.22 0.62 7.06
C GLY A 111 3.70 1.91 6.45
N ASP A 112 3.76 2.04 5.13
CA ASP A 112 3.27 3.21 4.39
C ASP A 112 1.79 3.47 4.63
N VAL A 113 0.96 2.42 4.55
CA VAL A 113 -0.48 2.53 4.79
C VAL A 113 -0.73 3.03 6.22
N LYS A 114 -0.03 2.47 7.21
CA LYS A 114 -0.19 2.87 8.61
C LYS A 114 0.23 4.33 8.83
N TYR A 115 1.37 4.73 8.29
CA TYR A 115 1.89 6.09 8.43
C TYR A 115 0.95 7.11 7.75
N LYS A 116 0.65 6.91 6.46
CA LYS A 116 -0.22 7.81 5.69
C LYS A 116 -1.63 7.90 6.26
N THR A 117 -2.16 6.80 6.81
CA THR A 117 -3.48 6.82 7.47
C THR A 117 -3.47 7.68 8.74
N LYS A 118 -2.38 7.64 9.52
CA LYS A 118 -2.24 8.49 10.72
C LYS A 118 -2.08 9.96 10.33
N GLU A 119 -1.26 10.23 9.33
CA GLU A 119 -1.01 11.59 8.82
C GLU A 119 -2.29 12.21 8.25
N ALA A 120 -3.05 11.47 7.43
CA ALA A 120 -4.34 11.92 6.91
C ALA A 120 -5.31 12.32 8.04
N LYS A 121 -5.44 11.48 9.08
CA LYS A 121 -6.28 11.80 10.24
C LYS A 121 -5.81 13.05 11.00
N ALA A 122 -4.49 13.23 11.13
CA ALA A 122 -3.94 14.40 11.79
C ALA A 122 -4.22 15.68 10.99
N LEU A 123 -4.00 15.63 9.67
CA LEU A 123 -4.28 16.74 8.77
C LEU A 123 -5.77 17.09 8.72
N ASP A 124 -6.67 16.09 8.64
CA ASP A 124 -8.12 16.31 8.69
C ASP A 124 -8.55 17.02 9.98
N LYS A 125 -7.95 16.62 11.11
CA LYS A 125 -8.19 17.25 12.40
C LYS A 125 -7.72 18.72 12.38
N THR A 126 -6.47 18.96 11.98
CA THR A 126 -5.91 20.32 11.91
C THR A 126 -6.70 21.21 10.95
N ALA A 127 -7.13 20.69 9.80
CA ALA A 127 -7.95 21.43 8.85
C ALA A 127 -9.31 21.81 9.46
N SER A 128 -9.92 20.91 10.25
CA SER A 128 -11.18 21.18 10.95
C SER A 128 -11.02 22.23 12.05
N GLU A 129 -9.94 22.16 12.83
CA GLU A 129 -9.61 23.15 13.87
C GLU A 129 -9.36 24.53 13.26
N LEU A 130 -8.50 24.62 12.23
CA LEU A 130 -8.21 25.88 11.55
C LEU A 130 -9.45 26.51 10.90
N LYS A 131 -10.37 25.67 10.40
CA LYS A 131 -11.63 26.17 9.85
C LYS A 131 -12.51 26.79 10.95
N ALA A 132 -12.64 26.12 12.09
CA ALA A 132 -13.41 26.65 13.22
C ALA A 132 -12.79 27.95 13.76
N ASP A 133 -11.46 28.00 13.87
CA ASP A 133 -10.74 29.21 14.28
C ASP A 133 -10.96 30.36 13.30
N HIS A 134 -10.88 30.07 11.99
CA HIS A 134 -11.15 31.06 10.95
C HIS A 134 -12.57 31.61 11.05
N ASP A 135 -13.57 30.73 11.17
CA ASP A 135 -14.98 31.13 11.27
C ASP A 135 -15.21 32.01 12.53
N GLY A 136 -14.62 31.63 13.67
CA GLY A 136 -14.69 32.44 14.89
C GLY A 136 -13.97 33.80 14.77
N LEU A 137 -12.77 33.83 14.18
CA LEU A 137 -12.05 35.09 13.95
C LEU A 137 -12.79 36.01 12.97
N GLN A 138 -13.51 35.45 12.00
CA GLN A 138 -14.33 36.22 11.08
C GLN A 138 -15.52 36.86 11.83
N GLU A 139 -16.19 36.12 12.71
CA GLU A 139 -17.26 36.66 13.56
C GLU A 139 -16.76 37.81 14.45
N GLU A 140 -15.60 37.65 15.09
CA GLU A 140 -14.96 38.70 15.90
C GLU A 140 -14.57 39.93 15.06
N LEU A 141 -14.03 39.72 13.85
CA LEU A 141 -13.68 40.80 12.93
C LEU A 141 -14.93 41.60 12.51
N ASP A 142 -16.02 40.91 12.18
CA ASP A 142 -17.27 41.54 11.78
C ASP A 142 -17.84 42.38 12.94
N ALA A 143 -17.82 41.84 14.17
CA ALA A 143 -18.23 42.57 15.37
C ALA A 143 -17.37 43.84 15.63
N VAL A 144 -16.04 43.75 15.45
CA VAL A 144 -15.14 44.90 15.60
C VAL A 144 -15.41 45.97 14.53
N LEU A 145 -15.67 45.56 13.29
CA LEU A 145 -16.00 46.48 12.21
C LEU A 145 -17.33 47.20 12.47
N GLU A 146 -18.35 46.49 12.97
CA GLU A 146 -19.61 47.10 13.39
C GLU A 146 -19.41 48.11 14.53
N TYR A 147 -18.65 47.75 15.57
CA TYR A 147 -18.34 48.64 16.68
C TYR A 147 -17.56 49.89 16.23
N LEU A 148 -16.63 49.74 15.30
CA LEU A 148 -15.88 50.85 14.73
C LEU A 148 -16.79 51.85 13.99
N VAL A 149 -17.82 51.37 13.28
CA VAL A 149 -18.81 52.23 12.63
C VAL A 149 -19.58 53.05 13.68
N GLN A 150 -19.99 52.42 14.78
CA GLN A 150 -20.71 53.10 15.86
C GLN A 150 -19.86 54.22 16.48
N ILE A 151 -18.60 53.94 16.86
CA ILE A 151 -17.71 54.97 17.43
C ILE A 151 -17.46 56.10 16.44
N LYS A 152 -17.25 55.80 15.14
CA LYS A 152 -17.05 56.85 14.14
C LYS A 152 -18.26 57.77 14.03
N ALA A 153 -19.48 57.24 14.14
CA ALA A 153 -20.68 58.06 14.18
C ALA A 153 -20.69 59.01 15.39
N GLU A 154 -20.29 58.54 16.58
CA GLU A 154 -20.18 59.38 17.77
C GLU A 154 -19.08 60.46 17.64
N CYS A 155 -17.93 60.09 17.07
CA CYS A 155 -16.77 60.99 16.90
C CYS A 155 -16.93 62.02 15.77
N THR A 156 -17.91 61.87 14.86
CA THR A 156 -18.15 62.79 13.74
C THR A 156 -19.23 63.83 14.02
N VAL A 157 -19.86 63.79 15.21
CA VAL A 157 -20.77 64.83 15.66
C VAL A 157 -19.98 66.13 15.85
N VAL A 158 -20.27 67.13 15.02
CA VAL A 158 -19.74 68.49 15.20
C VAL A 158 -20.22 68.99 16.57
N PRO A 159 -19.31 69.29 17.51
CA PRO A 159 -19.74 69.84 18.79
C PRO A 159 -20.46 71.16 18.54
N GLU A 160 -21.62 71.34 19.18
CA GLU A 160 -22.35 72.62 19.16
C GLU A 160 -21.36 73.76 19.46
N THR A 161 -21.42 74.83 18.66
CA THR A 161 -20.54 75.97 18.87
C THR A 161 -20.75 76.53 20.28
N TYR A 162 -19.69 77.07 20.89
CA TYR A 162 -19.79 77.65 22.23
C TYR A 162 -20.92 78.69 22.32
N GLU A 163 -21.12 79.46 21.24
CA GLU A 163 -22.15 80.48 21.14
C GLU A 163 -23.58 79.91 21.16
N GLU A 164 -23.88 78.87 20.38
CA GLU A 164 -25.20 78.22 20.41
C GLU A 164 -25.46 77.54 21.76
N LYS A 165 -24.43 76.89 22.33
CA LYS A 165 -24.50 76.26 23.65
C LYS A 165 -24.76 77.28 24.75
N HIS A 166 -24.09 78.43 24.69
CA HIS A 166 -24.28 79.53 25.63
C HIS A 166 -25.69 80.13 25.49
N ARG A 167 -26.15 80.36 24.26
CA ARG A 167 -27.51 80.86 23.99
C ARG A 167 -28.58 79.93 24.57
N ARG A 168 -28.52 78.62 24.29
CA ARG A 168 -29.49 77.64 24.79
C ARG A 168 -29.51 77.61 26.31
N ARG A 169 -28.34 77.54 26.95
CA ARG A 169 -28.23 77.56 28.42
C ARG A 169 -28.76 78.85 29.03
N THR A 170 -28.52 79.99 28.40
CA THR A 170 -29.02 81.29 28.87
C THR A 170 -30.54 81.33 28.80
N ALA A 171 -31.13 80.90 27.68
CA ALA A 171 -32.58 80.81 27.51
C ALA A 171 -33.22 79.82 28.48
N GLU A 172 -32.57 78.68 28.74
CA GLU A 172 -33.00 77.71 29.75
C GLU A 172 -32.96 78.30 31.17
N ILE A 173 -31.88 78.99 31.54
CA ILE A 173 -31.76 79.68 32.83
C ILE A 173 -32.86 80.75 32.97
N GLU A 174 -33.16 81.49 31.91
CA GLU A 174 -34.21 82.51 31.93
C GLU A 174 -35.60 81.89 32.05
N GLY A 175 -35.89 80.82 31.31
CA GLY A 175 -37.14 80.07 31.44
C GLY A 175 -37.31 79.44 32.84
N LEU A 176 -36.24 78.90 33.41
CA LEU A 176 -36.23 78.36 34.78
C LEU A 176 -36.47 79.46 35.82
N LYS A 177 -35.93 80.67 35.62
CA LYS A 177 -36.21 81.83 36.48
C LYS A 177 -37.68 82.25 36.37
N GLN A 178 -38.23 82.33 35.15
CA GLN A 178 -39.64 82.65 34.95
C GLN A 178 -40.57 81.59 35.55
N ALA A 179 -40.25 80.31 35.42
CA ALA A 179 -40.99 79.24 36.07
C ALA A 179 -40.88 79.29 37.60
N LEU A 180 -39.70 79.63 38.13
CA LEU A 180 -39.50 79.83 39.56
C LEU A 180 -40.31 81.03 40.08
N ASP A 181 -40.34 82.14 39.35
CA ASP A 181 -41.14 83.31 39.68
C ASP A 181 -42.65 82.98 39.65
N ALA A 182 -43.12 82.28 38.62
CA ALA A 182 -44.52 81.83 38.53
C ALA A 182 -44.92 80.81 39.62
N LEU A 183 -43.97 80.01 40.13
CA LEU A 183 -44.17 79.11 41.27
C LEU A 183 -43.97 79.80 42.64
N GLY A 184 -43.33 80.96 42.64
CA GLY A 184 -43.02 81.79 43.82
C GLY A 184 -44.02 82.91 44.06
N GLU A 185 -44.92 83.20 43.11
CA GLU A 185 -46.11 84.01 43.34
C GLU A 185 -47.15 83.18 44.12
N PRO A 186 -47.43 83.51 45.41
CA PRO A 186 -48.52 82.88 46.13
C PRO A 186 -49.85 83.32 45.52
N SER A 187 -50.76 82.37 45.35
CA SER A 187 -52.20 82.63 45.16
C SER A 187 -52.74 83.67 46.15
#